data_AF-A0A5B9R8C8-F1
#
_entry.id   AF-A0A5B9R8C8-F1
#
_cell.length_a   1.000
_cell.length_b   1.000
_cell.length_c   1.000
_cell.angle_alpha   90.00
_cell.angle_beta   90.00
_cell.angle_gamma   90.00
#
_symmetry.space_group_name_H-M   'P 1'
#
loop_
_entity.id
_entity.type
_entity.pdbx_description
1 polymer ?
#
loop_
_entity_poly.entity_id
_entity_poly.type
_entity_poly.pdbx_seq_one_letter_code
_entity_poly.pdbx_strand_id
1 'polypeptide(L)'
;MNEKEPLDVSENSENSEDAPVIVILIDPDGCRWGREVDYDSAITLWAVISEDPHNWDEVAAYWPRYRTPATCEFADALPLAACDRAAARAAIEDSQDWLLLDLVDKRVFTGRNLQRLTHNATLAMSVDERGRQHCPLPIHIPPWWELHEQVDASAVDQARTEPPQIPRTQRQFLFGAAMIDDLAARIWKVAELDRLPTDKGDEQAMEIALYELTVEVHRDWLMTPRADLQGRKPRDLLHGAHGWSDSIVWGQRQRFEDGSPMTAAPANVVGYEDAPMGREEMIMYFDLCREVIDAGWQWCRQHASQPPVEDSSTPATRLRHWLATARDHWLQTPFEGGSPPSFIIECSRRRVPRGAEVPIVGMDRCQSEQHMPDCNCPICDMMQSGLFGVGFTSLDGHHLELDNEFAFSTHEMVEDWEREQREFREMNAAIERDMAERQAKRDAGEIDDDEFASAWSAPISDEPLPGDPLGHMHLAFRLAEIIGDLEVAAAPQERIHSLNQAFREYRESEAAERQTAVQALGQQLVATAERYPQLLSKVVDFQSQIDERERGPIASHIVDDDEH
;
A
#
# COMPACT_ATOMS: atom_id res chain seq x y z
N MET A 1 4.30 9.40 8.99
CA MET A 1 4.38 10.86 9.25
C MET A 1 5.68 11.38 8.64
N ASN A 2 5.60 11.90 7.42
CA ASN A 2 6.63 12.77 6.84
C ASN A 2 5.89 14.07 6.52
N GLU A 3 6.12 15.11 7.30
CA GLU A 3 5.64 16.46 6.98
C GLU A 3 6.35 16.92 5.71
N LYS A 4 5.67 16.77 4.56
CA LYS A 4 6.06 17.42 3.31
C LYS A 4 5.53 18.84 3.36
N GLU A 5 6.42 19.81 3.52
CA GLU A 5 6.11 21.21 3.19
C GLU A 5 5.59 21.27 1.74
N PRO A 6 4.42 21.90 1.49
CA PRO A 6 3.98 22.13 0.13
C PRO A 6 4.95 23.12 -0.51
N LEU A 7 5.70 22.66 -1.50
CA LEU A 7 6.48 23.52 -2.39
C LEU A 7 5.51 24.47 -3.08
N ASP A 8 5.67 25.77 -2.82
CA ASP A 8 4.94 26.83 -3.50
C ASP A 8 5.50 26.97 -4.92
N VAL A 9 4.84 26.30 -5.88
CA VAL A 9 5.22 26.25 -7.31
C VAL A 9 4.55 27.37 -8.12
N SER A 10 3.86 28.32 -7.49
CA SER A 10 2.81 29.09 -8.18
C SER A 10 3.21 30.38 -8.91
N GLU A 11 4.44 30.90 -8.82
CA GLU A 11 4.69 32.30 -9.27
C GLU A 11 5.54 32.52 -10.56
N ASN A 12 5.84 31.53 -11.40
CA ASN A 12 6.71 31.76 -12.58
C ASN A 12 6.27 31.18 -13.95
N SER A 13 5.07 30.61 -14.16
CA SER A 13 4.80 29.82 -15.39
C SER A 13 4.14 30.54 -16.59
N GLU A 14 3.60 31.76 -16.46
CA GLU A 14 2.71 32.33 -17.49
C GLU A 14 3.33 32.67 -18.89
N ASN A 15 4.62 32.40 -19.15
CA ASN A 15 5.22 32.65 -20.48
C ASN A 15 6.13 31.54 -21.02
N SER A 16 6.18 30.36 -20.38
CA SER A 16 7.16 29.30 -20.70
C SER A 16 6.56 28.01 -21.24
N GLU A 17 5.25 27.80 -21.16
CA GLU A 17 4.63 26.47 -21.35
C GLU A 17 4.53 26.00 -22.82
N ASP A 18 4.76 26.88 -23.80
CA ASP A 18 4.62 26.54 -25.24
C ASP A 18 5.95 26.27 -25.97
N ALA A 19 7.10 26.39 -25.31
CA ALA A 19 8.39 26.19 -25.98
C ALA A 19 8.62 24.68 -26.23
N PRO A 20 8.89 24.26 -27.49
CA PRO A 20 9.20 22.86 -27.78
C PRO A 20 10.46 22.41 -27.04
N VAL A 21 10.41 21.20 -26.49
CA VAL A 21 11.53 20.54 -25.80
C VAL A 21 12.23 19.61 -26.79
N ILE A 22 13.56 19.69 -26.82
CA ILE A 22 14.38 18.69 -27.51
C ILE A 22 14.46 17.44 -26.63
N VAL A 23 13.93 16.32 -27.11
CA VAL A 23 14.00 15.04 -26.40
C VAL A 23 14.98 14.11 -27.09
N ILE A 24 15.91 13.55 -26.33
CA ILE A 24 16.83 12.51 -26.77
C ILE A 24 16.57 11.27 -25.93
N LEU A 25 16.47 10.12 -26.59
CA LEU A 25 16.37 8.83 -25.93
C LEU A 25 17.47 7.92 -26.46
N ILE A 26 18.27 7.38 -25.55
CA ILE A 26 19.33 6.43 -25.84
C ILE A 26 18.91 5.08 -25.27
N ASP A 27 18.89 4.06 -26.11
CA ASP A 27 18.56 2.69 -25.74
C ASP A 27 19.57 1.70 -26.38
N PRO A 28 19.43 0.38 -26.15
CA PRO A 28 20.31 -0.61 -26.76
C PRO A 28 20.28 -0.63 -28.30
N ASP A 29 19.18 -0.21 -28.92
CA ASP A 29 18.98 -0.26 -30.37
C ASP A 29 19.50 1.00 -31.07
N GLY A 30 19.65 2.11 -30.35
CA GLY A 30 20.31 3.30 -30.86
C GLY A 30 19.97 4.58 -30.12
N CYS A 31 19.86 5.67 -30.87
CA CYS A 31 19.53 7.00 -30.39
C CYS A 31 18.31 7.52 -31.15
N ARG A 32 17.33 8.04 -30.44
CA ARG A 32 16.13 8.68 -30.97
C ARG A 32 16.14 10.14 -30.56
N TRP A 33 15.63 10.99 -31.44
CA TRP A 33 15.61 12.43 -31.25
C TRP A 33 14.30 13.04 -31.74
N GLY A 34 13.65 13.81 -30.86
CA GLY A 34 12.57 14.72 -31.21
C GLY A 34 13.03 16.16 -31.09
N ARG A 35 12.91 16.92 -32.18
CA ARG A 35 13.30 18.34 -32.24
C ARG A 35 12.29 19.27 -31.58
N GLU A 36 11.02 18.88 -31.68
CA GLU A 36 9.87 19.69 -31.32
C GLU A 36 8.86 18.81 -30.59
N VAL A 37 9.25 18.29 -29.42
CA VAL A 37 8.31 17.57 -28.54
C VAL A 37 7.65 18.60 -27.63
N ASP A 38 6.33 18.58 -27.51
CA ASP A 38 5.64 19.43 -26.55
C ASP A 38 6.07 19.11 -25.11
N TYR A 39 6.00 20.11 -24.24
CA TYR A 39 6.46 20.01 -22.86
C TYR A 39 5.77 18.84 -22.11
N ASP A 40 4.45 18.72 -22.24
CA ASP A 40 3.67 17.70 -21.55
C ASP A 40 4.05 16.27 -21.96
N SER A 41 4.29 16.05 -23.25
CA SER A 41 4.78 14.77 -23.75
C SER A 41 6.21 14.48 -23.30
N ALA A 42 7.08 15.50 -23.23
CA ALA A 42 8.44 15.33 -22.71
C ALA A 42 8.45 14.95 -21.22
N ILE A 43 7.63 15.61 -20.41
CA ILE A 43 7.51 15.30 -18.98
C ILE A 43 6.80 13.96 -18.76
N THR A 44 5.84 13.59 -19.61
CA THR A 44 5.22 12.25 -19.58
C THR A 44 6.23 11.15 -19.91
N LEU A 45 7.15 11.36 -20.87
CA LEU A 45 8.27 10.44 -21.12
C LEU A 45 9.18 10.29 -19.89
N TRP A 46 9.45 11.40 -19.18
CA TRP A 46 10.20 11.35 -17.92
C TRP A 46 9.42 10.56 -16.86
N ALA A 47 8.10 10.75 -16.73
CA ALA A 47 7.29 9.98 -15.80
C ALA A 47 7.31 8.46 -16.09
N VAL A 48 7.33 8.06 -17.37
CA VAL A 48 7.47 6.64 -17.78
C VAL A 48 8.77 6.00 -17.28
N ILE A 49 9.84 6.78 -17.06
CA ILE A 49 11.10 6.27 -16.46
C ILE A 49 10.88 5.72 -15.05
N SER A 50 9.83 6.14 -14.35
CA SER A 50 9.44 5.57 -13.07
C SER A 50 9.25 4.06 -13.12
N GLU A 51 8.99 3.48 -14.31
CA GLU A 51 8.80 2.03 -14.48
C GLU A 51 10.11 1.24 -14.74
N ASP A 52 11.25 1.93 -14.81
CA ASP A 52 12.57 1.36 -15.14
C ASP A 52 12.67 0.70 -16.54
N PRO A 53 12.21 1.37 -17.63
CA PRO A 53 12.29 0.79 -18.98
C PRO A 53 13.75 0.58 -19.43
N HIS A 54 13.97 -0.47 -20.23
CA HIS A 54 15.28 -0.83 -20.79
C HIS A 54 15.46 -0.43 -22.26
N ASN A 55 14.35 -0.23 -22.98
CA ASN A 55 14.34 0.09 -24.41
C ASN A 55 13.07 0.87 -24.79
N TRP A 56 13.01 1.35 -26.03
CA TRP A 56 11.84 2.05 -26.55
C TRP A 56 10.54 1.25 -26.49
N ASP A 57 10.59 -0.06 -26.78
CA ASP A 57 9.39 -0.91 -26.77
C ASP A 57 8.77 -0.98 -25.38
N GLU A 58 9.58 -0.99 -24.32
CA GLU A 58 9.11 -0.90 -22.94
C GLU A 58 8.55 0.49 -22.61
N VAL A 59 9.18 1.57 -23.07
CA VAL A 59 8.63 2.94 -22.93
C VAL A 59 7.24 3.01 -23.56
N ALA A 60 7.07 2.47 -24.77
CA ALA A 60 5.79 2.42 -25.45
C ALA A 60 4.76 1.54 -24.71
N ALA A 61 5.19 0.42 -24.12
CA ALA A 61 4.32 -0.47 -23.35
C ALA A 61 3.87 0.16 -22.02
N TYR A 62 4.70 0.99 -21.39
CA TYR A 62 4.37 1.72 -20.17
C TYR A 62 3.60 3.03 -20.41
N TRP A 63 3.66 3.59 -21.62
CA TRP A 63 2.99 4.86 -21.99
C TRP A 63 1.52 4.97 -21.53
N PRO A 64 0.65 3.94 -21.71
CA PRO A 64 -0.75 4.04 -21.28
C PRO A 64 -0.95 4.25 -19.78
N ARG A 65 0.05 3.90 -18.95
CA ARG A 65 0.05 4.11 -17.50
C ARG A 65 0.35 5.55 -17.09
N TYR A 66 0.88 6.37 -18.00
CA TYR A 66 1.32 7.74 -17.72
C TYR A 66 0.64 8.79 -18.60
N ARG A 67 0.16 8.43 -19.80
CA ARG A 67 -0.51 9.38 -20.68
C ARG A 67 -1.68 10.09 -19.99
N THR A 68 -1.85 11.35 -20.33
CA THR A 68 -2.98 12.19 -19.92
C THR A 68 -3.70 12.70 -21.17
N PRO A 69 -4.89 13.31 -21.06
CA PRO A 69 -5.57 13.93 -22.21
C PRO A 69 -4.75 15.01 -22.94
N ALA A 70 -3.74 15.59 -22.29
CA ALA A 70 -2.84 16.58 -22.87
C ALA A 70 -1.80 15.98 -23.85
N THR A 71 -1.64 14.66 -23.85
CA THR A 71 -0.60 13.96 -24.62
C THR A 71 -1.18 13.00 -25.67
N CYS A 72 -0.35 12.59 -26.62
CA CYS A 72 -0.76 11.63 -27.64
C CYS A 72 -1.16 10.25 -27.06
N GLU A 73 -2.07 9.55 -27.75
CA GLU A 73 -2.60 8.26 -27.26
C GLU A 73 -1.52 7.16 -27.21
N PHE A 74 -0.56 7.19 -28.14
CA PHE A 74 0.47 6.18 -28.31
C PHE A 74 1.86 6.83 -28.34
N ALA A 75 2.85 6.23 -27.68
CA ALA A 75 4.23 6.72 -27.70
C ALA A 75 4.81 6.84 -29.12
N ASP A 76 4.42 5.96 -30.04
CA ASP A 76 4.88 6.01 -31.45
C ASP A 76 4.36 7.24 -32.22
N ALA A 77 3.38 7.97 -31.69
CA ALA A 77 2.92 9.22 -32.25
C ALA A 77 3.83 10.41 -31.87
N LEU A 78 4.75 10.22 -30.92
CA LEU A 78 5.75 11.22 -30.57
C LEU A 78 6.68 11.47 -31.76
N PRO A 79 7.12 12.72 -32.01
CA PRO A 79 7.95 13.05 -33.17
C PRO A 79 9.42 12.65 -32.96
N LEU A 80 9.68 11.44 -32.48
CA LEU A 80 11.01 10.87 -32.25
C LEU A 80 11.48 10.08 -33.48
N ALA A 81 12.59 10.50 -34.08
CA ALA A 81 13.21 9.80 -35.19
C ALA A 81 14.56 9.20 -34.78
N ALA A 82 14.92 8.05 -35.38
CA ALA A 82 16.25 7.50 -35.23
C ALA A 82 17.31 8.51 -35.72
N CYS A 83 18.38 8.67 -34.96
CA CYS A 83 19.47 9.60 -35.23
C CYS A 83 20.81 9.03 -34.77
N ASP A 84 21.91 9.64 -35.20
CA ASP A 84 23.22 9.35 -34.63
C ASP A 84 23.47 10.17 -33.36
N ARG A 85 24.28 9.63 -32.44
CA ARG A 85 24.57 10.27 -31.14
C ARG A 85 25.25 11.63 -31.29
N ALA A 86 26.01 11.87 -32.34
CA ALA A 86 26.71 13.14 -32.55
C ALA A 86 25.73 14.25 -32.97
N ALA A 87 24.75 13.93 -33.83
CA ALA A 87 23.67 14.82 -34.20
C ALA A 87 22.75 15.14 -33.00
N ALA A 88 22.41 14.13 -32.20
CA ALA A 88 21.66 14.32 -30.97
C ALA A 88 22.42 15.26 -30.01
N ARG A 89 23.74 15.05 -29.86
CA ARG A 89 24.58 15.91 -29.03
C ARG A 89 24.62 17.36 -29.51
N ALA A 90 24.83 17.59 -30.81
CA ALA A 90 24.82 18.95 -31.35
C ALA A 90 23.50 19.67 -31.07
N ALA A 91 22.37 18.96 -31.10
CA ALA A 91 21.06 19.55 -30.84
C ALA A 91 20.90 20.11 -29.42
N ILE A 92 21.46 19.45 -28.39
CA ILE A 92 21.38 19.93 -27.00
C ILE A 92 22.41 21.03 -26.69
N GLU A 93 23.49 21.14 -27.46
CA GLU A 93 24.45 22.24 -27.29
C GLU A 93 23.87 23.59 -27.73
N ASP A 94 22.95 23.57 -28.69
CA ASP A 94 22.29 24.75 -29.25
C ASP A 94 21.00 25.15 -28.49
N SER A 95 20.60 24.42 -27.45
CA SER A 95 19.35 24.64 -26.71
C SER A 95 19.54 24.58 -25.19
N GLN A 96 18.63 25.19 -24.44
CA GLN A 96 18.52 25.07 -22.98
C GLN A 96 17.26 24.28 -22.55
N ASP A 97 16.36 24.01 -23.50
CA ASP A 97 15.09 23.31 -23.33
C ASP A 97 15.22 21.90 -23.88
N TRP A 98 15.82 21.01 -23.09
CA TRP A 98 16.06 19.63 -23.52
C TRP A 98 15.96 18.62 -22.39
N LEU A 99 15.60 17.39 -22.76
CA LEU A 99 15.51 16.21 -21.92
C LEU A 99 16.27 15.07 -22.59
N LEU A 100 17.19 14.43 -21.88
CA LEU A 100 17.86 13.23 -22.35
C LEU A 100 17.61 12.06 -21.40
N LEU A 101 17.09 10.97 -21.96
CA LEU A 101 16.80 9.72 -21.28
C LEU A 101 17.77 8.65 -21.76
N ASP A 102 18.70 8.23 -20.92
CA ASP A 102 19.63 7.15 -21.22
C ASP A 102 19.16 5.88 -20.52
N LEU A 103 18.46 5.01 -21.26
CA LEU A 103 17.90 3.77 -20.76
C LEU A 103 18.98 2.70 -20.53
N VAL A 104 20.14 2.83 -21.17
CA VAL A 104 21.26 1.88 -21.07
C VAL A 104 22.01 2.10 -19.76
N ASP A 105 22.43 3.34 -19.52
CA ASP A 105 23.17 3.70 -18.31
C ASP A 105 22.24 4.12 -17.15
N LYS A 106 20.92 4.10 -17.36
CA LYS A 106 19.89 4.47 -16.37
C LYS A 106 20.13 5.89 -15.84
N ARG A 107 20.09 6.87 -16.74
CA ARG A 107 20.33 8.29 -16.41
C ARG A 107 19.28 9.20 -17.04
N VAL A 108 18.92 10.24 -16.31
CA VAL A 108 18.09 11.34 -16.81
C VAL A 108 18.91 12.62 -16.73
N PHE A 109 18.94 13.38 -17.82
CA PHE A 109 19.56 14.69 -17.87
C PHE A 109 18.55 15.73 -18.36
N THR A 110 18.55 16.91 -17.75
CA THR A 110 17.69 18.01 -18.19
C THR A 110 18.50 19.28 -18.41
N GLY A 111 18.11 20.06 -19.42
CA GLY A 111 18.63 21.39 -19.68
C GLY A 111 18.16 22.40 -18.64
N ARG A 112 18.80 23.58 -18.62
CA ARG A 112 18.62 24.60 -17.57
C ARG A 112 17.21 25.19 -17.49
N ASN A 113 16.46 25.18 -18.59
CA ASN A 113 15.13 25.76 -18.64
C ASN A 113 14.02 24.75 -18.28
N LEU A 114 14.33 23.45 -18.21
CA LEU A 114 13.33 22.46 -17.81
C LEU A 114 13.10 22.54 -16.29
N GLN A 115 11.84 22.34 -15.88
CA GLN A 115 11.46 22.29 -14.47
C GLN A 115 12.27 21.21 -13.73
N ARG A 116 12.65 21.53 -12.49
CA ARG A 116 13.26 20.57 -11.57
C ARG A 116 12.17 19.75 -10.87
N LEU A 117 12.26 18.43 -10.97
CA LEU A 117 11.28 17.47 -10.43
C LEU A 117 11.83 16.60 -9.30
N THR A 118 13.15 16.45 -9.20
CA THR A 118 13.80 15.53 -8.25
C THR A 118 13.41 14.05 -8.50
N HIS A 119 13.84 13.13 -7.61
CA HIS A 119 13.48 11.72 -7.72
C HIS A 119 11.99 11.43 -7.46
N ASN A 120 11.30 12.33 -6.75
CA ASN A 120 9.91 12.14 -6.36
C ASN A 120 9.12 13.43 -6.55
N ALA A 121 8.27 13.47 -7.57
CA ALA A 121 7.36 14.58 -7.84
C ALA A 121 5.99 14.06 -8.26
N THR A 122 4.98 14.91 -8.12
CA THR A 122 3.68 14.73 -8.76
C THR A 122 3.31 16.07 -9.38
N LEU A 123 3.05 16.08 -10.67
CA LEU A 123 2.63 17.27 -11.40
C LEU A 123 1.15 17.19 -11.74
N ALA A 124 0.47 18.33 -11.85
CA ALA A 124 -0.87 18.41 -12.39
C ALA A 124 -0.77 18.75 -13.89
N MET A 125 -1.33 17.89 -14.75
CA MET A 125 -1.27 18.09 -16.21
C MET A 125 -2.45 18.90 -16.75
N SER A 126 -3.42 19.23 -15.89
CA SER A 126 -4.54 20.10 -16.24
C SER A 126 -5.00 20.86 -15.00
N VAL A 127 -5.45 22.09 -15.20
CA VAL A 127 -6.07 22.91 -14.18
C VAL A 127 -7.44 23.34 -14.71
N ASP A 128 -8.51 23.03 -13.98
CA ASP A 128 -9.86 23.43 -14.40
C ASP A 128 -10.10 24.93 -14.19
N GLU A 129 -11.23 25.44 -14.69
CA GLU A 129 -11.60 26.86 -14.57
C GLU A 129 -11.72 27.34 -13.11
N ARG A 130 -11.83 26.42 -12.15
CA ARG A 130 -11.91 26.70 -10.71
C ARG A 130 -10.53 26.62 -10.03
N GLY A 131 -9.46 26.43 -10.79
CA GLY A 131 -8.10 26.28 -10.28
C GLY A 131 -7.82 24.91 -9.65
N ARG A 132 -8.72 23.92 -9.82
CA ARG A 132 -8.47 22.57 -9.31
C ARG A 132 -7.53 21.84 -10.25
N GLN A 133 -6.51 21.23 -9.66
CA GLN A 133 -5.52 20.42 -10.35
C GLN A 133 -6.11 19.05 -10.66
N HIS A 134 -5.94 18.61 -11.91
CA HIS A 134 -6.39 17.33 -12.44
C HIS A 134 -5.24 16.63 -13.18
N CYS A 135 -5.46 15.37 -13.53
CA CYS A 135 -4.54 14.52 -14.28
C CYS A 135 -3.16 14.44 -13.61
N PRO A 136 -3.06 13.89 -12.39
CA PRO A 136 -1.80 13.80 -11.69
C PRO A 136 -0.80 12.93 -12.50
N LEU A 137 0.41 13.46 -12.69
CA LEU A 137 1.53 12.78 -13.30
C LEU A 137 2.59 12.48 -12.23
N PRO A 138 2.51 11.31 -11.57
CA PRO A 138 3.48 10.90 -10.58
C PRO A 138 4.81 10.50 -11.24
N ILE A 139 5.91 10.96 -10.66
CA ILE A 139 7.29 10.72 -11.11
C ILE A 139 8.07 10.17 -9.93
N HIS A 140 8.44 8.90 -10.01
CA HIS A 140 9.15 8.15 -8.98
C HIS A 140 10.36 7.45 -9.60
N ILE A 141 11.45 8.20 -9.74
CA ILE A 141 12.67 7.73 -10.41
C ILE A 141 13.34 6.64 -9.55
N PRO A 142 13.60 5.43 -10.10
CA PRO A 142 14.13 4.35 -9.30
C PRO A 142 15.49 4.70 -8.67
N PRO A 143 15.83 4.20 -7.47
CA PRO A 143 17.05 4.59 -6.75
C PRO A 143 18.37 4.33 -7.48
N TRP A 144 18.38 3.42 -8.46
CA TRP A 144 19.55 3.10 -9.27
C TRP A 144 19.73 4.00 -10.51
N TRP A 145 18.78 4.90 -10.79
CA TRP A 145 18.92 5.88 -11.84
C TRP A 145 19.69 7.10 -11.35
N GLU A 146 20.58 7.66 -12.18
CA GLU A 146 21.17 8.96 -11.89
C GLU A 146 20.29 10.07 -12.46
N LEU A 147 20.05 11.11 -11.67
CA LEU A 147 19.28 12.26 -12.07
C LEU A 147 20.16 13.52 -12.08
N HIS A 148 20.34 14.09 -13.27
CA HIS A 148 21.20 15.24 -13.56
C HIS A 148 20.35 16.41 -14.05
N GLU A 149 19.76 17.17 -13.13
CA GLU A 149 18.83 18.24 -13.47
C GLU A 149 19.52 19.58 -13.74
N GLN A 150 19.04 20.30 -14.74
CA GLN A 150 19.46 21.67 -15.08
C GLN A 150 20.98 21.78 -15.30
N VAL A 151 21.53 20.81 -16.01
CA VAL A 151 22.97 20.70 -16.28
C VAL A 151 23.33 21.24 -17.67
N ASP A 152 24.62 21.51 -17.86
CA ASP A 152 25.16 21.84 -19.17
C ASP A 152 25.26 20.59 -20.05
N ALA A 153 25.12 20.76 -21.37
CA ALA A 153 25.22 19.67 -22.34
C ALA A 153 26.50 18.83 -22.14
N SER A 154 27.62 19.45 -21.73
CA SER A 154 28.88 18.77 -21.44
C SER A 154 28.81 17.67 -20.37
N ALA A 155 27.81 17.70 -19.47
CA ALA A 155 27.59 16.66 -18.47
C ALA A 155 27.20 15.33 -19.10
N VAL A 156 26.54 15.34 -20.26
CA VAL A 156 26.08 14.13 -20.97
C VAL A 156 27.25 13.26 -21.44
N ASP A 157 28.45 13.83 -21.67
CA ASP A 157 29.63 13.04 -22.05
C ASP A 157 30.28 12.31 -20.88
N GLN A 158 29.90 12.63 -19.65
CA GLN A 158 30.48 12.01 -18.48
C GLN A 158 29.94 10.59 -18.38
N ALA A 159 30.83 9.61 -18.49
CA ALA A 159 30.46 8.23 -18.29
C ALA A 159 30.01 8.02 -16.83
N ARG A 160 29.02 7.14 -16.66
CA ARG A 160 28.60 6.67 -15.35
C ARG A 160 29.81 6.06 -14.63
N THR A 161 30.06 6.45 -13.39
CA THR A 161 31.23 5.96 -12.63
C THR A 161 31.03 4.55 -12.09
N GLU A 162 29.80 4.21 -11.75
CA GLU A 162 29.43 2.91 -11.17
C GLU A 162 28.27 2.31 -11.95
N PRO A 163 28.30 1.01 -12.28
CA PRO A 163 27.17 0.39 -12.97
C PRO A 163 25.89 0.44 -12.12
N PRO A 164 24.70 0.55 -12.73
CA PRO A 164 23.43 0.56 -12.01
C PRO A 164 23.29 -0.68 -11.11
N GLN A 165 23.08 -0.46 -9.82
CA GLN A 165 22.86 -1.54 -8.84
C GLN A 165 21.36 -1.81 -8.73
N ILE A 166 20.83 -2.57 -9.68
CA ILE A 166 19.40 -2.94 -9.70
C ILE A 166 19.22 -4.14 -8.75
N PRO A 167 18.40 -4.03 -7.68
CA PRO A 167 18.07 -5.17 -6.84
C PRO A 167 17.38 -6.25 -7.68
N ARG A 168 17.83 -7.49 -7.53
CA ARG A 168 17.26 -8.65 -8.24
C ARG A 168 16.73 -9.66 -7.24
N THR A 169 15.48 -10.07 -7.44
CA THR A 169 14.81 -11.09 -6.64
C THR A 169 14.81 -12.42 -7.40
N GLN A 170 15.20 -13.51 -6.73
CA GLN A 170 15.11 -14.85 -7.32
C GLN A 170 13.83 -15.55 -6.84
N ARG A 171 12.68 -15.23 -7.45
CA ARG A 171 11.36 -15.75 -7.01
C ARG A 171 11.29 -17.27 -7.04
N GLN A 172 11.90 -17.93 -8.02
CA GLN A 172 11.96 -19.40 -8.07
C GLN A 172 12.75 -20.00 -6.89
N PHE A 173 13.70 -19.26 -6.32
CA PHE A 173 14.40 -19.69 -5.12
C PHE A 173 13.51 -19.52 -3.88
N LEU A 174 12.92 -18.32 -3.73
CA LEU A 174 12.08 -17.97 -2.59
C LEU A 174 10.79 -18.80 -2.53
N PHE A 175 10.03 -18.90 -3.62
CA PHE A 175 8.75 -19.60 -3.65
C PHE A 175 8.87 -21.07 -4.10
N GLY A 176 10.02 -21.49 -4.62
CA GLY A 176 10.16 -22.78 -5.29
C GLY A 176 10.71 -23.90 -4.43
N ALA A 177 11.39 -24.84 -5.10
CA ALA A 177 11.90 -26.06 -4.48
C ALA A 177 12.98 -25.79 -3.43
N ALA A 178 13.81 -24.76 -3.62
CA ALA A 178 14.90 -24.45 -2.69
C ALA A 178 14.39 -24.12 -1.28
N MET A 179 13.35 -23.28 -1.17
CA MET A 179 12.66 -23.01 0.10
C MET A 179 12.06 -24.29 0.70
N ILE A 180 11.33 -25.07 -0.10
CA ILE A 180 10.66 -26.28 0.38
C ILE A 180 11.65 -27.33 0.89
N ASP A 181 12.74 -27.57 0.15
CA ASP A 181 13.80 -28.51 0.54
C ASP A 181 14.45 -28.08 1.86
N ASP A 182 14.76 -26.80 2.04
CA ASP A 182 15.43 -26.28 3.23
C ASP A 182 14.51 -26.29 4.46
N LEU A 183 13.28 -25.79 4.32
CA LEU A 183 12.29 -25.80 5.40
C LEU A 183 11.97 -27.23 5.84
N ALA A 184 11.77 -28.17 4.90
CA ALA A 184 11.55 -29.58 5.24
C ALA A 184 12.72 -30.17 6.05
N ALA A 185 13.96 -29.86 5.68
CA ALA A 185 15.13 -30.35 6.39
C ALA A 185 15.22 -29.79 7.82
N ARG A 186 14.93 -28.50 8.01
CA ARG A 186 14.92 -27.85 9.34
C ARG A 186 13.82 -28.38 10.24
N ILE A 187 12.61 -28.46 9.70
CA ILE A 187 11.42 -29.02 10.38
C ILE A 187 11.69 -30.46 10.82
N TRP A 188 12.21 -31.28 9.89
CA TRP A 188 12.53 -32.68 10.19
C TRP A 188 13.62 -32.80 11.27
N LYS A 189 14.65 -31.96 11.23
CA LYS A 189 15.69 -31.92 12.26
C LYS A 189 15.13 -31.58 13.65
N VAL A 190 14.18 -30.66 13.74
CA VAL A 190 13.48 -30.34 15.00
C VAL A 190 12.72 -31.56 15.53
N ALA A 191 12.02 -32.27 14.64
CA ALA A 191 11.30 -33.49 14.99
C ALA A 191 12.23 -34.64 15.42
N GLU A 192 13.34 -34.87 14.72
CA GLU A 192 14.33 -35.90 15.07
C GLU A 192 15.00 -35.66 16.43
N LEU A 193 15.12 -34.40 16.84
CA LEU A 193 15.66 -34.00 18.14
C LEU A 193 14.62 -34.04 19.27
N ASP A 194 13.41 -34.54 19.01
CA ASP A 194 12.30 -34.63 19.98
C ASP A 194 11.99 -33.26 20.64
N ARG A 195 12.13 -32.18 19.87
CA ARG A 195 11.88 -30.81 20.34
C ARG A 195 10.43 -30.38 20.19
N LEU A 196 9.60 -31.16 19.48
CA LEU A 196 8.19 -30.84 19.31
C LEU A 196 7.47 -30.96 20.65
N PRO A 197 6.64 -29.97 21.03
CA PRO A 197 5.91 -30.04 22.29
C PRO A 197 4.94 -31.22 22.27
N THR A 198 5.01 -32.04 23.33
CA THR A 198 4.08 -33.15 23.54
C THR A 198 2.78 -32.63 24.13
N ASP A 199 1.65 -33.15 23.66
CA ASP A 199 0.32 -32.83 24.17
C ASP A 199 0.20 -33.22 25.65
N LYS A 200 0.27 -32.21 26.53
CA LYS A 200 0.18 -32.36 28.00
C LYS A 200 -1.11 -31.75 28.57
N GLY A 201 -2.11 -31.50 27.71
CA GLY A 201 -3.40 -30.94 28.11
C GLY A 201 -3.41 -29.43 28.38
N ASP A 202 -2.34 -28.72 28.03
CA ASP A 202 -2.27 -27.25 27.99
C ASP A 202 -2.03 -26.82 26.52
N GLU A 203 -3.13 -26.54 25.83
CA GLU A 203 -3.14 -26.18 24.40
C GLU A 203 -2.43 -24.85 24.15
N GLN A 204 -2.58 -23.89 25.07
CA GLN A 204 -1.95 -22.57 24.97
C GLN A 204 -0.43 -22.66 25.12
N ALA A 205 0.06 -23.42 26.11
CA ALA A 205 1.51 -23.62 26.26
C ALA A 205 2.11 -24.38 25.06
N MET A 206 1.36 -25.31 24.47
CA MET A 206 1.77 -26.01 23.25
C MET A 206 1.86 -25.04 22.05
N GLU A 207 0.86 -24.18 21.87
CA GLU A 207 0.82 -23.18 20.81
C GLU A 207 1.99 -22.21 20.91
N ILE A 208 2.28 -21.68 22.10
CA ILE A 208 3.44 -20.81 22.35
C ILE A 208 4.75 -21.52 22.01
N ALA A 209 4.92 -22.78 22.44
CA ALA A 209 6.14 -23.54 22.16
C ALA A 209 6.30 -23.85 20.67
N LEU A 210 5.22 -24.16 19.94
CA LEU A 210 5.25 -24.33 18.49
C LEU A 210 5.57 -23.00 17.79
N TYR A 211 5.02 -21.90 18.26
CA TYR A 211 5.28 -20.57 17.73
C TYR A 211 6.76 -20.20 17.81
N GLU A 212 7.40 -20.41 18.97
CA GLU A 212 8.84 -20.19 19.14
C GLU A 212 9.68 -21.02 18.15
N LEU A 213 9.30 -22.28 17.90
CA LEU A 213 9.96 -23.12 16.90
C LEU A 213 9.74 -22.64 15.47
N THR A 214 8.54 -22.13 15.16
CA THR A 214 8.23 -21.51 13.86
C THR A 214 9.11 -20.28 13.63
N VAL A 215 9.24 -19.41 14.64
CA VAL A 215 10.13 -18.24 14.61
C VAL A 215 11.58 -18.65 14.37
N GLU A 216 12.08 -19.66 15.10
CA GLU A 216 13.45 -20.17 14.93
C GLU A 216 13.69 -20.68 13.50
N VAL A 217 12.84 -21.57 13.00
CA VAL A 217 12.99 -22.16 11.66
C VAL A 217 12.92 -21.11 10.57
N HIS A 218 11.97 -20.17 10.66
CA HIS A 218 11.80 -19.12 9.68
C HIS A 218 12.98 -18.13 9.69
N ARG A 219 13.39 -17.66 10.88
CA ARG A 219 14.55 -16.78 11.03
C ARG A 219 15.80 -17.43 10.44
N ASP A 220 16.02 -18.69 10.77
CA ASP A 220 17.19 -19.41 10.29
C ASP A 220 17.18 -19.57 8.77
N TRP A 221 16.02 -19.83 8.15
CA TRP A 221 15.89 -19.83 6.69
C TRP A 221 16.30 -18.48 6.10
N LEU A 222 15.71 -17.38 6.58
CA LEU A 222 15.94 -16.05 6.03
C LEU A 222 17.36 -15.53 6.27
N MET A 223 18.00 -15.90 7.37
CA MET A 223 19.26 -15.31 7.81
C MET A 223 20.50 -16.17 7.56
N THR A 224 20.33 -17.44 7.14
CA THR A 224 21.46 -18.31 6.82
C THR A 224 22.01 -17.98 5.43
N PRO A 225 23.31 -17.62 5.29
CA PRO A 225 23.97 -17.49 4.00
C PRO A 225 23.89 -18.77 3.15
N ARG A 226 23.62 -18.60 1.86
CA ARG A 226 23.32 -19.70 0.94
C ARG A 226 24.36 -19.80 -0.16
N ALA A 227 24.94 -20.98 -0.35
CA ALA A 227 25.99 -21.19 -1.37
C ALA A 227 25.45 -21.02 -2.80
N ASP A 228 24.21 -21.46 -3.03
CA ASP A 228 23.45 -21.27 -4.27
C ASP A 228 23.08 -19.80 -4.52
N LEU A 229 23.12 -18.94 -3.49
CA LEU A 229 23.01 -17.49 -3.60
C LEU A 229 24.36 -16.77 -3.46
N GLN A 230 25.47 -17.46 -3.70
CA GLN A 230 26.83 -16.88 -3.62
C GLN A 230 27.17 -16.27 -2.25
N GLY A 231 26.62 -16.83 -1.17
CA GLY A 231 26.81 -16.36 0.20
C GLY A 231 25.83 -15.28 0.64
N ARG A 232 24.91 -14.83 -0.23
CA ARG A 232 23.78 -13.99 0.18
C ARG A 232 22.78 -14.80 1.01
N LYS A 233 21.97 -14.09 1.77
CA LYS A 233 20.87 -14.65 2.55
C LYS A 233 19.57 -14.55 1.74
N PRO A 234 18.58 -15.43 1.94
CA PRO A 234 17.28 -15.30 1.30
C PRO A 234 16.61 -13.95 1.59
N ARG A 235 16.80 -13.40 2.79
CA ARG A 235 16.32 -12.06 3.14
C ARG A 235 16.84 -10.96 2.20
N ASP A 236 18.09 -11.05 1.76
CA ASP A 236 18.70 -10.06 0.86
C ASP A 236 18.00 -10.00 -0.51
N LEU A 237 17.13 -10.97 -0.84
CA LEU A 237 16.34 -10.99 -2.08
C LEU A 237 14.97 -10.29 -1.92
N LEU A 238 14.55 -9.98 -0.69
CA LEU A 238 13.24 -9.40 -0.37
C LEU A 238 13.24 -7.87 -0.39
N HIS A 239 14.40 -7.24 -0.22
CA HIS A 239 14.55 -5.78 -0.08
C HIS A 239 15.23 -5.13 -1.31
N GLY A 240 15.45 -3.82 -1.22
CA GLY A 240 16.18 -3.02 -2.21
C GLY A 240 15.33 -2.02 -3.00
N ALA A 241 14.00 -2.20 -3.09
CA ALA A 241 13.16 -1.22 -3.81
C ALA A 241 11.66 -1.19 -3.42
N HIS A 242 11.26 -1.75 -2.27
CA HIS A 242 9.84 -1.80 -1.90
C HIS A 242 9.23 -0.39 -1.80
N GLY A 243 9.94 0.59 -1.24
CA GLY A 243 9.44 1.98 -1.15
C GLY A 243 9.24 2.65 -2.51
N TRP A 244 10.07 2.33 -3.51
CA TRP A 244 9.86 2.79 -4.88
C TRP A 244 8.64 2.12 -5.51
N SER A 245 8.51 0.79 -5.35
CA SER A 245 7.34 0.05 -5.84
C SER A 245 6.03 0.58 -5.23
N ASP A 246 6.02 0.83 -3.92
CA ASP A 246 4.87 1.39 -3.20
C ASP A 246 4.49 2.77 -3.75
N SER A 247 5.50 3.59 -4.08
CA SER A 247 5.28 4.93 -4.66
C SER A 247 4.65 4.85 -6.05
N ILE A 248 5.04 3.89 -6.90
CA ILE A 248 4.40 3.67 -8.20
C ILE A 248 2.94 3.22 -8.04
N VAL A 249 2.70 2.26 -7.15
CA VAL A 249 1.35 1.78 -6.84
C VAL A 249 0.46 2.93 -6.36
N TRP A 250 0.99 3.78 -5.48
CA TRP A 250 0.30 4.98 -5.02
C TRP A 250 0.02 5.98 -6.16
N GLY A 251 1.00 6.22 -7.05
CA GLY A 251 0.80 7.08 -8.22
C GLY A 251 -0.30 6.58 -9.15
N GLN A 252 -0.40 5.26 -9.38
CA GLN A 252 -1.50 4.68 -10.15
C GLN A 252 -2.86 4.84 -9.46
N ARG A 253 -2.90 4.75 -8.12
CA ARG A 253 -4.11 5.06 -7.35
C ARG A 253 -4.55 6.50 -7.52
N GLN A 254 -3.64 7.47 -7.37
CA GLN A 254 -3.95 8.90 -7.54
C GLN A 254 -4.54 9.19 -8.92
N ARG A 255 -3.97 8.60 -9.97
CA ARG A 255 -4.50 8.72 -11.34
C ARG A 255 -5.88 8.11 -11.50
N PHE A 256 -6.12 6.96 -10.87
CA PHE A 256 -7.43 6.31 -10.92
C PHE A 256 -8.50 7.14 -10.21
N GLU A 257 -8.18 7.70 -9.04
CA GLU A 257 -9.07 8.59 -8.30
C GLU A 257 -9.42 9.87 -9.11
N ASP A 258 -8.54 10.27 -10.04
CA ASP A 258 -8.76 11.34 -11.02
C ASP A 258 -9.47 10.88 -12.31
N GLY A 259 -9.90 9.62 -12.39
CA GLY A 259 -10.69 9.07 -13.49
C GLY A 259 -9.89 8.38 -14.61
N SER A 260 -8.56 8.24 -14.47
CA SER A 260 -7.76 7.44 -15.40
C SER A 260 -8.00 5.93 -15.20
N PRO A 261 -7.88 5.11 -16.27
CA PRO A 261 -7.97 3.65 -16.10
C PRO A 261 -6.77 3.12 -15.32
N MET A 262 -7.02 2.15 -14.44
CA MET A 262 -5.95 1.39 -13.79
C MET A 262 -5.36 0.41 -14.78
N THR A 263 -4.08 0.59 -15.12
CA THR A 263 -3.41 -0.19 -16.17
C THR A 263 -2.25 -0.94 -15.56
N ALA A 264 -2.16 -2.25 -15.73
CA ALA A 264 -1.06 -3.08 -15.21
C ALA A 264 0.25 -2.88 -15.98
N ALA A 265 1.38 -2.99 -15.29
CA ALA A 265 2.68 -3.09 -15.95
C ALA A 265 2.71 -4.34 -16.86
N PRO A 266 3.38 -4.31 -18.02
CA PRO A 266 3.44 -5.47 -18.90
C PRO A 266 4.31 -6.58 -18.27
N ALA A 267 3.91 -7.85 -18.41
CA ALA A 267 4.72 -8.99 -17.93
C ALA A 267 5.84 -9.41 -18.88
N ASN A 268 5.83 -8.89 -20.11
CA ASN A 268 6.80 -9.23 -21.16
C ASN A 268 7.97 -8.24 -21.23
N VAL A 269 8.16 -7.40 -20.21
CA VAL A 269 9.31 -6.48 -20.10
C VAL A 269 10.55 -7.20 -19.57
N VAL A 270 11.72 -6.66 -19.90
CA VAL A 270 13.01 -7.15 -19.42
C VAL A 270 13.06 -7.05 -17.90
N GLY A 271 13.39 -8.18 -17.26
CA GLY A 271 13.53 -8.26 -15.81
C GLY A 271 12.21 -8.43 -15.04
N TYR A 272 11.06 -8.62 -15.70
CA TYR A 272 9.80 -8.85 -14.97
C TYR A 272 9.83 -10.05 -14.00
N GLU A 273 10.58 -11.09 -14.34
CA GLU A 273 10.71 -12.30 -13.51
C GLU A 273 11.55 -12.06 -12.24
N ASP A 274 12.56 -11.19 -12.33
CA ASP A 274 13.56 -10.96 -11.29
C ASP A 274 13.59 -9.52 -10.75
N ALA A 275 12.61 -8.70 -11.12
CA ALA A 275 12.43 -7.34 -10.63
C ALA A 275 12.30 -7.33 -9.10
N PRO A 276 12.69 -6.22 -8.44
CA PRO A 276 12.53 -6.07 -6.99
C PRO A 276 11.11 -6.39 -6.52
N MET A 277 10.98 -6.92 -5.32
CA MET A 277 9.68 -7.15 -4.68
C MET A 277 9.09 -5.84 -4.16
N GLY A 278 7.78 -5.67 -4.35
CA GLY A 278 7.01 -4.69 -3.59
C GLY A 278 6.75 -5.17 -2.17
N ARG A 279 6.27 -4.26 -1.30
CA ARG A 279 6.01 -4.58 0.11
C ARG A 279 5.00 -5.72 0.28
N GLU A 280 3.90 -5.68 -0.47
CA GLU A 280 2.86 -6.71 -0.37
C GLU A 280 3.38 -8.10 -0.77
N GLU A 281 4.21 -8.19 -1.81
CA GLU A 281 4.82 -9.44 -2.23
C GLU A 281 5.72 -10.02 -1.12
N MET A 282 6.49 -9.16 -0.45
CA MET A 282 7.34 -9.54 0.68
C MET A 282 6.51 -10.05 1.86
N ILE A 283 5.41 -9.38 2.18
CA ILE A 283 4.49 -9.80 3.25
C ILE A 283 3.87 -11.17 2.92
N MET A 284 3.38 -11.35 1.69
CA MET A 284 2.84 -12.65 1.25
C MET A 284 3.88 -13.77 1.31
N TYR A 285 5.15 -13.46 1.01
CA TYR A 285 6.22 -14.43 1.15
C TYR A 285 6.47 -14.83 2.62
N PHE A 286 6.45 -13.87 3.53
CA PHE A 286 6.55 -14.12 4.97
C PHE A 286 5.41 -15.03 5.45
N ASP A 287 4.16 -14.69 5.11
CA ASP A 287 2.98 -15.47 5.50
C ASP A 287 3.01 -16.88 4.92
N LEU A 288 3.44 -17.02 3.66
CA LEU A 288 3.62 -18.31 3.03
C LEU A 288 4.60 -19.20 3.81
N CYS A 289 5.74 -18.65 4.25
CA CYS A 289 6.71 -19.40 5.04
C CYS A 289 6.08 -19.90 6.35
N ARG A 290 5.28 -19.05 7.02
CA ARG A 290 4.59 -19.42 8.26
C ARG A 290 3.58 -20.55 8.04
N GLU A 291 2.77 -20.46 7.00
CA GLU A 291 1.81 -21.50 6.64
C GLU A 291 2.50 -22.84 6.32
N VAL A 292 3.57 -22.79 5.52
CA VAL A 292 4.32 -24.00 5.14
C VAL A 292 4.99 -24.63 6.37
N ILE A 293 5.55 -23.83 7.27
CA ILE A 293 6.16 -24.35 8.50
C ILE A 293 5.10 -24.99 9.40
N ASP A 294 3.94 -24.34 9.59
CA ASP A 294 2.85 -24.89 10.38
C ASP A 294 2.33 -26.21 9.81
N ALA A 295 2.09 -26.28 8.49
CA ALA A 295 1.74 -27.51 7.80
C ALA A 295 2.78 -28.63 8.02
N GLY A 296 4.06 -28.27 8.15
CA GLY A 296 5.14 -29.20 8.49
C GLY A 296 5.07 -29.71 9.93
N TRP A 297 4.71 -28.86 10.90
CA TRP A 297 4.47 -29.27 12.28
C TRP A 297 3.29 -30.23 12.39
N GLN A 298 2.18 -29.92 11.71
CA GLN A 298 1.02 -30.80 11.64
C GLN A 298 1.39 -32.17 11.08
N TRP A 299 2.16 -32.20 9.98
CA TRP A 299 2.63 -33.45 9.38
C TRP A 299 3.52 -34.26 10.33
N CYS A 300 4.50 -33.61 10.98
CA CYS A 300 5.42 -34.28 11.90
C CYS A 300 4.70 -34.88 13.09
N ARG A 301 3.75 -34.15 13.70
CA ARG A 301 2.96 -34.67 14.83
C ARG A 301 2.17 -35.93 14.46
N GLN A 302 1.65 -35.99 13.23
CA GLN A 302 0.89 -37.15 12.75
C GLN A 302 1.78 -38.34 12.36
N HIS A 303 3.01 -38.10 11.89
CA HIS A 303 3.84 -39.12 11.22
C HIS A 303 5.17 -39.46 11.92
N ALA A 304 5.68 -38.63 12.83
CA ALA A 304 6.99 -38.84 13.46
C ALA A 304 7.06 -40.13 14.32
N SER A 305 5.92 -40.58 14.83
CA SER A 305 5.82 -41.82 15.62
C SER A 305 5.38 -43.04 14.80
N GLN A 306 5.11 -42.90 13.51
CA GLN A 306 4.66 -44.01 12.68
C GLN A 306 5.84 -44.86 12.19
N PRO A 307 5.72 -46.21 12.21
CA PRO A 307 6.75 -47.06 11.64
C PRO A 307 6.95 -46.76 10.13
N PRO A 308 8.16 -46.94 9.59
CA PRO A 308 8.41 -46.72 8.17
C PRO A 308 7.47 -47.60 7.34
N VAL A 309 6.68 -46.95 6.48
CA VAL A 309 5.80 -47.62 5.51
C VAL A 309 6.69 -48.33 4.48
N GLU A 310 6.28 -49.48 3.96
CA GLU A 310 7.03 -50.24 2.94
C GLU A 310 7.26 -49.49 1.60
N ASP A 311 6.76 -48.27 1.47
CA ASP A 311 7.03 -47.41 0.34
C ASP A 311 8.49 -46.92 0.36
N SER A 312 9.14 -46.97 -0.79
CA SER A 312 10.57 -46.63 -0.97
C SER A 312 10.93 -45.16 -0.69
N SER A 313 9.94 -44.32 -0.38
CA SER A 313 10.13 -42.90 -0.10
C SER A 313 10.55 -42.64 1.35
N THR A 314 11.63 -41.86 1.54
CA THR A 314 12.07 -41.46 2.88
C THR A 314 11.04 -40.50 3.52
N PRO A 315 10.88 -40.48 4.86
CA PRO A 315 10.01 -39.51 5.54
C PRO A 315 10.26 -38.06 5.11
N ALA A 316 11.52 -37.66 4.96
CA ALA A 316 11.91 -36.34 4.46
C ALA A 316 11.39 -36.07 3.03
N THR A 317 11.33 -37.08 2.15
CA THR A 317 10.78 -36.91 0.79
C THR A 317 9.26 -36.72 0.82
N ARG A 318 8.56 -37.44 1.70
CA ARG A 318 7.11 -37.26 1.89
C ARG A 318 6.78 -35.91 2.49
N LEU A 319 7.54 -35.45 3.48
CA LEU A 319 7.39 -34.11 4.06
C LEU A 319 7.58 -33.03 3.00
N ARG A 320 8.64 -33.10 2.17
CA ARG A 320 8.85 -32.14 1.07
C ARG A 320 7.67 -32.06 0.10
N HIS A 321 7.11 -33.20 -0.29
CA HIS A 321 5.93 -33.24 -1.16
C HIS A 321 4.69 -32.63 -0.49
N TRP A 322 4.50 -32.91 0.80
CA TRP A 322 3.43 -32.31 1.61
C TRP A 322 3.57 -30.79 1.67
N LEU A 323 4.75 -30.27 1.98
CA LEU A 323 5.01 -28.83 2.06
C LEU A 323 4.81 -28.12 0.70
N ALA A 324 5.24 -28.73 -0.40
CA ALA A 324 5.00 -28.18 -1.73
C ALA A 324 3.49 -28.09 -2.04
N THR A 325 2.73 -29.11 -1.63
CA THR A 325 1.27 -29.12 -1.78
C THR A 325 0.60 -28.04 -0.92
N ALA A 326 1.04 -27.88 0.33
CA ALA A 326 0.56 -26.83 1.23
C ALA A 326 0.82 -25.43 0.65
N ARG A 327 2.04 -25.18 0.15
CA ARG A 327 2.41 -23.94 -0.56
C ARG A 327 1.48 -23.66 -1.73
N ASP A 328 1.34 -24.63 -2.64
CA ASP A 328 0.55 -24.46 -3.86
C ASP A 328 -0.94 -24.25 -3.55
N HIS A 329 -1.44 -24.95 -2.53
CA HIS A 329 -2.80 -24.76 -2.03
C HIS A 329 -3.01 -23.35 -1.47
N TRP A 330 -2.11 -22.89 -0.59
CA TRP A 330 -2.22 -21.56 0.03
C TRP A 330 -2.17 -20.45 -1.03
N LEU A 331 -1.24 -20.52 -1.98
CA LEU A 331 -1.13 -19.52 -3.06
C LEU A 331 -2.39 -19.39 -3.92
N GLN A 332 -3.20 -20.45 -4.03
CA GLN A 332 -4.40 -20.50 -4.87
C GLN A 332 -5.69 -20.33 -4.07
N THR A 333 -5.64 -20.42 -2.75
CA THR A 333 -6.85 -20.35 -1.92
C THR A 333 -7.12 -18.89 -1.55
N PRO A 334 -8.30 -18.33 -1.89
CA PRO A 334 -8.68 -17.00 -1.46
C PRO A 334 -8.69 -16.88 0.07
N PHE A 335 -8.25 -15.74 0.60
CA PHE A 335 -8.53 -15.39 1.99
C PHE A 335 -10.04 -15.24 2.21
N GLU A 336 -10.48 -15.24 3.47
CA GLU A 336 -11.88 -15.02 3.81
C GLU A 336 -12.37 -13.69 3.23
N GLY A 337 -13.30 -13.76 2.27
CA GLY A 337 -13.80 -12.61 1.52
C GLY A 337 -12.79 -11.95 0.58
N GLY A 338 -11.57 -12.46 0.45
CA GLY A 338 -10.47 -11.81 -0.26
C GLY A 338 -10.12 -12.43 -1.62
N SER A 339 -8.99 -11.99 -2.16
CA SER A 339 -8.34 -12.58 -3.33
C SER A 339 -7.27 -13.59 -2.89
N PRO A 340 -6.90 -14.58 -3.73
CA PRO A 340 -5.82 -15.51 -3.39
C PRO A 340 -4.47 -14.79 -3.31
N PRO A 341 -3.51 -15.26 -2.48
CA PRO A 341 -2.18 -14.65 -2.36
C PRO A 341 -1.45 -14.50 -3.69
N SER A 342 -1.61 -15.45 -4.62
CA SER A 342 -1.02 -15.35 -5.97
C SER A 342 -1.51 -14.12 -6.76
N PHE A 343 -2.75 -13.68 -6.55
CA PHE A 343 -3.28 -12.45 -7.16
C PHE A 343 -2.67 -11.21 -6.50
N ILE A 344 -2.53 -11.19 -5.17
CA ILE A 344 -1.90 -10.09 -4.44
C ILE A 344 -0.45 -9.91 -4.90
N ILE A 345 0.29 -11.02 -4.99
CA ILE A 345 1.65 -11.06 -5.54
C ILE A 345 1.68 -10.51 -6.97
N GLU A 346 0.77 -10.94 -7.83
CA GLU A 346 0.72 -10.44 -9.21
C GLU A 346 0.43 -8.93 -9.28
N CYS A 347 -0.52 -8.41 -8.50
CA CYS A 347 -0.79 -6.97 -8.42
C CYS A 347 0.44 -6.17 -7.98
N SER A 348 1.16 -6.67 -6.96
CA SER A 348 2.41 -6.07 -6.50
C SER A 348 3.46 -6.03 -7.62
N ARG A 349 3.66 -7.16 -8.34
CA ARG A 349 4.58 -7.24 -9.48
C ARG A 349 4.18 -6.37 -10.66
N ARG A 350 2.88 -6.20 -10.86
CA ARG A 350 2.28 -5.36 -11.91
C ARG A 350 2.16 -3.89 -11.50
N ARG A 351 2.59 -3.56 -10.27
CA ARG A 351 2.61 -2.20 -9.70
C ARG A 351 1.26 -1.52 -9.83
N VAL A 352 0.20 -2.21 -9.44
CA VAL A 352 -1.18 -1.72 -9.43
C VAL A 352 -1.80 -1.88 -8.04
N PRO A 353 -2.60 -0.90 -7.59
CA PRO A 353 -3.30 -1.01 -6.33
C PRO A 353 -4.45 -2.04 -6.43
N ARG A 354 -4.85 -2.60 -5.29
CA ARG A 354 -5.94 -3.60 -5.23
C ARG A 354 -7.24 -2.91 -4.82
N GLY A 355 -7.96 -2.40 -5.81
CA GLY A 355 -9.28 -1.78 -5.62
C GLY A 355 -10.40 -2.81 -5.72
N ALA A 356 -11.33 -2.81 -4.75
CA ALA A 356 -12.46 -3.75 -4.74
C ALA A 356 -13.30 -3.61 -6.02
N GLU A 357 -13.44 -4.72 -6.75
CA GLU A 357 -14.18 -4.82 -8.01
C GLU A 357 -13.69 -3.88 -9.14
N VAL A 358 -12.48 -3.31 -9.01
CA VAL A 358 -11.93 -2.42 -10.04
C VAL A 358 -11.34 -3.22 -11.19
N PRO A 359 -11.76 -2.98 -12.45
CA PRO A 359 -11.11 -3.58 -13.61
C PRO A 359 -9.69 -3.04 -13.77
N ILE A 360 -8.72 -3.94 -13.98
CA ILE A 360 -7.32 -3.60 -14.25
C ILE A 360 -7.01 -3.95 -15.70
N VAL A 361 -6.69 -2.95 -16.52
CA VAL A 361 -6.30 -3.16 -17.92
C VAL A 361 -5.02 -3.98 -17.96
N GLY A 362 -5.05 -5.12 -18.67
CA GLY A 362 -3.92 -6.06 -18.76
C GLY A 362 -3.92 -7.19 -17.72
N MET A 363 -4.99 -7.31 -16.92
CA MET A 363 -5.23 -8.44 -16.01
C MET A 363 -6.66 -8.98 -16.18
N ASP A 364 -6.81 -10.31 -16.13
CA ASP A 364 -8.12 -10.98 -16.31
C ASP A 364 -8.94 -11.08 -15.02
N ARG A 365 -8.37 -10.68 -13.88
CA ARG A 365 -8.97 -10.78 -12.55
C ARG A 365 -9.00 -9.40 -11.90
N CYS A 366 -10.00 -9.16 -11.06
CA CYS A 366 -10.07 -8.01 -10.16
C CYS A 366 -10.00 -8.47 -8.70
N GLN A 367 -9.68 -7.54 -7.80
CA GLN A 367 -9.73 -7.81 -6.37
C GLN A 367 -11.19 -8.06 -5.98
N SER A 368 -11.47 -9.24 -5.44
CA SER A 368 -12.70 -9.47 -4.68
C SER A 368 -12.44 -9.14 -3.22
N GLU A 369 -13.20 -8.19 -2.69
CA GLU A 369 -13.29 -7.92 -1.25
C GLU A 369 -14.76 -8.02 -0.87
N GLN A 370 -15.17 -9.20 -0.42
CA GLN A 370 -16.39 -9.36 0.35
C GLN A 370 -16.03 -9.00 1.78
N HIS A 371 -16.11 -7.71 2.12
CA HIS A 371 -16.14 -7.34 3.52
C HIS A 371 -17.28 -8.13 4.17
N MET A 372 -16.97 -9.01 5.13
CA MET A 372 -17.95 -9.79 5.87
C MET A 372 -18.98 -8.82 6.46
N PRO A 373 -20.24 -8.78 5.97
CA PRO A 373 -21.25 -7.82 6.40
C PRO A 373 -21.75 -8.04 7.84
N ASP A 374 -21.07 -8.90 8.60
CA ASP A 374 -21.52 -9.38 9.91
C ASP A 374 -21.05 -8.48 11.08
N CYS A 375 -20.26 -7.43 10.82
CA CYS A 375 -20.07 -6.36 11.80
C CYS A 375 -21.28 -5.41 11.75
N ASN A 376 -22.05 -5.32 12.84
CA ASN A 376 -23.07 -4.27 13.03
C ASN A 376 -22.44 -2.88 13.24
N CYS A 377 -21.37 -2.57 12.52
CA CYS A 377 -20.64 -1.32 12.63
C CYS A 377 -21.15 -0.33 11.58
N PRO A 378 -21.52 0.90 11.96
CA PRO A 378 -21.98 1.92 11.02
C PRO A 378 -20.90 2.32 10.00
N ILE A 379 -19.62 2.11 10.33
CA ILE A 379 -18.50 2.34 9.39
C ILE A 379 -18.46 1.25 8.33
N CYS A 380 -18.59 -0.04 8.73
CA CYS A 380 -18.69 -1.17 7.79
C CYS A 380 -19.85 -0.92 6.79
N ASP A 381 -20.97 -0.41 7.30
CA ASP A 381 -22.13 -0.07 6.49
C ASP A 381 -21.87 1.07 5.48
N MET A 382 -21.21 2.14 5.93
CA MET A 382 -20.84 3.26 5.06
C MET A 382 -19.84 2.84 3.98
N MET A 383 -18.92 1.94 4.30
CA MET A 383 -18.01 1.33 3.32
C MET A 383 -18.80 0.50 2.30
N GLN A 384 -19.72 -0.34 2.76
CA GLN A 384 -20.56 -1.17 1.89
C GLN A 384 -21.44 -0.34 0.96
N SER A 385 -21.95 0.80 1.43
CA SER A 385 -22.77 1.69 0.60
C SER A 385 -21.96 2.49 -0.43
N GLY A 386 -20.63 2.30 -0.50
CA GLY A 386 -19.75 3.01 -1.44
C GLY A 386 -19.54 4.49 -1.11
N LEU A 387 -19.82 4.94 0.13
CA LEU A 387 -19.71 6.37 0.48
C LEU A 387 -18.29 6.91 0.30
N PHE A 388 -17.28 6.08 0.54
CA PHE A 388 -15.87 6.45 0.41
C PHE A 388 -15.32 6.26 -1.01
N GLY A 389 -16.19 5.98 -1.98
CA GLY A 389 -15.78 5.58 -3.31
C GLY A 389 -15.14 4.20 -3.31
N VAL A 390 -14.17 4.01 -4.19
CA VAL A 390 -13.47 2.74 -4.34
C VAL A 390 -12.52 2.52 -3.15
N GLY A 391 -12.78 1.45 -2.41
CA GLY A 391 -11.85 0.97 -1.37
C GLY A 391 -10.62 0.31 -1.99
N PHE A 392 -9.45 0.66 -1.48
CA PHE A 392 -8.17 0.05 -1.84
C PHE A 392 -7.60 -0.71 -0.66
N THR A 393 -7.35 -2.00 -0.82
CA THR A 393 -6.69 -2.81 0.19
C THR A 393 -5.17 -2.66 0.06
N SER A 394 -4.48 -2.42 1.18
CA SER A 394 -3.02 -2.47 1.25
C SER A 394 -2.54 -3.28 2.45
N LEU A 395 -1.48 -4.05 2.30
CA LEU A 395 -0.79 -4.71 3.42
C LEU A 395 0.36 -3.83 3.93
N ASP A 396 0.30 -3.44 5.19
CA ASP A 396 1.31 -2.57 5.81
C ASP A 396 2.53 -3.34 6.36
N GLY A 397 2.32 -4.61 6.69
CA GLY A 397 3.33 -5.52 7.24
C GLY A 397 3.49 -5.39 8.76
N HIS A 398 2.54 -4.77 9.47
CA HIS A 398 2.65 -4.57 10.91
C HIS A 398 2.89 -5.88 11.69
N HIS A 399 2.24 -6.98 11.26
CA HIS A 399 2.39 -8.27 11.92
C HIS A 399 3.79 -8.88 11.81
N LEU A 400 4.60 -8.47 10.83
CA LEU A 400 5.99 -8.91 10.71
C LEU A 400 6.85 -8.36 11.84
N GLU A 401 6.48 -7.22 12.42
CA GLU A 401 7.24 -6.56 13.49
C GLU A 401 6.86 -7.09 14.88
N LEU A 402 5.77 -7.86 15.01
CA LEU A 402 5.31 -8.42 16.30
C LEU A 402 6.29 -9.42 16.91
N ASP A 403 7.10 -10.08 16.08
CA ASP A 403 8.15 -11.00 16.53
C ASP A 403 9.37 -10.30 17.13
N ASN A 404 9.49 -8.98 16.94
CA ASN A 404 10.64 -8.19 17.38
C ASN A 404 11.98 -8.81 16.92
N GLU A 405 12.03 -9.27 15.67
CA GLU A 405 13.16 -9.95 15.05
C GLU A 405 13.50 -9.30 13.72
N PHE A 406 14.73 -8.79 13.57
CA PHE A 406 15.20 -8.15 12.35
C PHE A 406 15.02 -9.02 11.09
N ALA A 407 15.08 -10.35 11.25
CA ALA A 407 14.90 -11.28 10.14
C ALA A 407 13.56 -11.09 9.41
N PHE A 408 12.52 -10.65 10.10
CA PHE A 408 11.18 -10.46 9.56
C PHE A 408 10.84 -9.00 9.28
N SER A 409 11.64 -8.08 9.82
CA SER A 409 11.38 -6.65 9.66
C SER A 409 11.37 -6.21 8.19
N THR A 410 10.54 -5.23 7.90
CA THR A 410 10.45 -4.57 6.60
C THR A 410 11.67 -3.71 6.25
N HIS A 411 12.48 -3.32 7.25
CA HIS A 411 13.70 -2.53 7.06
C HIS A 411 14.77 -3.33 6.31
N GLU A 412 15.47 -2.72 5.36
CA GLU A 412 16.57 -3.40 4.68
C GLU A 412 17.77 -3.64 5.62
N MET A 413 18.11 -2.62 6.41
CA MET A 413 19.31 -2.57 7.24
C MET A 413 18.98 -2.76 8.72
N VAL A 414 19.85 -3.46 9.45
CA VAL A 414 19.65 -3.73 10.87
C VAL A 414 19.72 -2.45 11.69
N GLU A 415 20.54 -1.48 11.27
CA GLU A 415 20.71 -0.20 11.95
C GLU A 415 19.43 0.64 11.92
N ASP A 416 18.66 0.56 10.82
CA ASP A 416 17.38 1.27 10.67
C ASP A 416 16.31 0.65 11.56
N TRP A 417 16.21 -0.68 11.55
CA TRP A 417 15.33 -1.42 12.46
C TRP A 417 15.67 -1.14 13.93
N GLU A 418 16.94 -1.23 14.32
CA GLU A 418 17.36 -0.96 15.70
C GLU A 418 17.07 0.48 16.14
N ARG A 419 17.12 1.45 15.21
CA ARG A 419 16.74 2.84 15.47
C ARG A 419 15.26 2.95 15.76
N GLU A 420 14.40 2.39 14.91
CA GLU A 420 12.95 2.39 15.15
C GLU A 420 12.59 1.66 16.44
N GLN A 421 13.21 0.51 16.74
CA GLN A 421 13.00 -0.20 18.00
C GLN A 421 13.44 0.58 19.24
N ARG A 422 14.41 1.50 19.12
CA ARG A 422 14.75 2.44 20.21
C ARG A 422 13.67 3.50 20.35
N GLU A 423 13.26 4.14 19.26
CA GLU A 423 12.22 5.17 19.25
C GLU A 423 10.89 4.64 19.80
N PHE A 424 10.48 3.44 19.40
CA PHE A 424 9.26 2.80 19.91
C PHE A 424 9.34 2.51 21.42
N ARG A 425 10.49 2.03 21.91
CA ARG A 425 10.71 1.81 23.35
C ARG A 425 10.68 3.12 24.15
N GLU A 426 11.27 4.19 23.61
CA GLU A 426 11.26 5.51 24.23
C GLU A 426 9.84 6.10 24.29
N MET A 427 9.07 5.95 23.20
CA MET A 427 7.67 6.36 23.13
C MET A 427 6.81 5.58 24.14
N ASN A 428 6.91 4.25 24.18
CA ASN A 428 6.17 3.43 25.14
C ASN A 428 6.52 3.79 26.59
N ALA A 429 7.81 3.98 26.89
CA ALA A 429 8.24 4.41 28.22
C ALA A 429 7.75 5.82 28.58
N ALA A 430 7.49 6.70 27.61
CA ALA A 430 6.86 7.99 27.85
C ALA A 430 5.35 7.84 28.13
N ILE A 431 4.66 7.02 27.34
CA ILE A 431 3.23 6.73 27.50
C ILE A 431 2.96 6.07 28.86
N GLU A 432 3.72 5.05 29.24
CA GLU A 432 3.58 4.38 30.54
C GLU A 432 3.80 5.33 31.71
N ARG A 433 4.76 6.26 31.61
CA ARG A 433 4.98 7.30 32.63
C ARG A 433 3.79 8.24 32.74
N ASP A 434 3.27 8.75 31.63
CA ASP A 434 2.10 9.64 31.63
C ASP A 434 0.84 8.91 32.17
N MET A 435 0.62 7.66 31.76
CA MET A 435 -0.47 6.83 32.31
C MET A 435 -0.32 6.62 33.83
N ALA A 436 0.89 6.31 34.31
CA ALA A 436 1.16 6.13 35.73
C ALA A 436 0.97 7.43 36.52
N GLU A 437 1.39 8.58 35.97
CA GLU A 437 1.16 9.90 36.58
C GLU A 437 -0.33 10.25 36.64
N ARG A 438 -1.09 9.98 35.56
CA ARG A 438 -2.55 10.17 35.55
C ARG A 438 -3.25 9.26 36.54
N GLN A 439 -2.87 7.99 36.62
CA GLN A 439 -3.43 7.06 37.59
C GLN A 439 -3.10 7.49 39.03
N ALA A 440 -1.87 7.92 39.31
CA ALA A 440 -1.49 8.42 40.62
C ALA A 440 -2.29 9.66 41.04
N LYS A 441 -2.53 10.60 40.11
CA LYS A 441 -3.38 11.78 40.35
C LYS A 441 -4.84 11.39 40.61
N ARG A 442 -5.37 10.38 39.90
CA ARG A 442 -6.72 9.83 40.16
C ARG A 442 -6.79 9.19 41.55
N ASP A 443 -5.83 8.34 41.89
CA ASP A 443 -5.77 7.66 43.20
C ASP A 443 -5.58 8.65 44.37
N ALA A 444 -4.92 9.78 44.12
CA ALA A 444 -4.76 10.87 45.08
C ALA A 444 -6.00 11.76 45.21
N GLY A 445 -7.03 11.57 44.36
CA GLY A 445 -8.21 12.44 44.30
C GLY A 445 -7.91 13.85 43.81
N GLU A 446 -6.79 14.04 43.09
CA GLU A 446 -6.38 15.33 42.50
C GLU A 446 -7.02 15.55 41.12
N ILE A 447 -7.57 14.50 40.53
CA ILE A 447 -8.46 14.57 39.36
C ILE A 447 -9.87 14.34 39.90
N ASP A 448 -10.63 15.42 40.04
CA ASP A 448 -12.10 15.33 40.14
C ASP A 448 -12.57 14.66 38.84
N ASP A 449 -13.61 13.83 38.89
CA ASP A 449 -14.27 13.34 37.67
C ASP A 449 -14.71 14.59 36.89
N ASP A 450 -13.89 14.99 35.91
CA ASP A 450 -14.02 16.28 35.26
C ASP A 450 -15.42 16.32 34.65
N GLU A 451 -16.27 17.21 35.15
CA GLU A 451 -17.64 17.40 34.66
C GLU A 451 -17.61 17.79 33.17
N PHE A 452 -16.45 18.24 32.67
CA PHE A 452 -16.17 18.55 31.27
C PHE A 452 -15.37 17.47 30.54
N ALA A 453 -15.10 16.32 31.17
CA ALA A 453 -14.52 15.18 30.48
C ALA A 453 -15.41 14.79 29.30
N SER A 454 -14.77 14.57 28.15
CA SER A 454 -15.48 14.07 26.97
C SER A 454 -16.23 12.78 27.34
N ALA A 455 -17.49 12.69 26.94
CA ALA A 455 -18.27 11.46 27.08
C ALA A 455 -17.66 10.29 26.27
N TRP A 456 -16.72 10.60 25.37
CA TRP A 456 -16.12 9.67 24.43
C TRP A 456 -14.74 9.19 24.89
N SER A 457 -14.45 7.92 24.65
CA SER A 457 -13.17 7.30 24.99
C SER A 457 -12.00 7.79 24.12
N ALA A 458 -12.29 8.22 22.89
CA ALA A 458 -11.30 8.79 21.97
C ALA A 458 -11.63 10.27 21.66
N PRO A 459 -10.66 11.20 21.86
CA PRO A 459 -10.81 12.55 21.34
C PRO A 459 -10.72 12.49 19.81
N ILE A 460 -11.83 12.75 19.14
CA ILE A 460 -11.87 13.01 17.70
C ILE A 460 -11.88 14.52 17.55
N SER A 461 -11.04 15.05 16.65
CA SER A 461 -11.02 16.48 16.33
C SER A 461 -12.39 16.92 15.80
N ASP A 462 -12.83 18.12 16.17
CA ASP A 462 -14.02 18.75 15.58
C ASP A 462 -13.75 19.28 14.16
N GLU A 463 -12.49 19.23 13.71
CA GLU A 463 -12.12 19.58 12.34
C GLU A 463 -12.76 18.61 11.35
N PRO A 464 -13.25 19.10 10.19
CA PRO A 464 -13.77 18.23 9.14
C PRO A 464 -12.73 17.19 8.72
N LEU A 465 -13.15 15.92 8.66
CA LEU A 465 -12.28 14.88 8.12
C LEU A 465 -12.13 15.07 6.61
N PRO A 466 -10.92 14.92 6.04
CA PRO A 466 -10.73 14.94 4.59
C PRO A 466 -11.65 13.92 3.91
N GLY A 467 -12.41 14.36 2.90
CA GLY A 467 -13.37 13.50 2.19
C GLY A 467 -14.71 13.28 2.92
N ASP A 468 -14.94 13.92 4.07
CA ASP A 468 -16.20 13.86 4.83
C ASP A 468 -16.86 15.26 4.96
N PRO A 469 -17.26 15.89 3.85
CA PRO A 469 -17.79 17.25 3.87
C PRO A 469 -19.11 17.38 4.65
N LEU A 470 -19.81 16.27 4.86
CA LEU A 470 -21.05 16.20 5.64
C LEU A 470 -20.82 15.73 7.09
N GLY A 471 -19.56 15.42 7.44
CA GLY A 471 -19.14 14.95 8.75
C GLY A 471 -19.67 13.55 9.14
N HIS A 472 -20.34 12.84 8.23
CA HIS A 472 -21.02 11.57 8.53
C HIS A 472 -20.05 10.53 9.10
N MET A 473 -18.77 10.56 8.73
CA MET A 473 -17.74 9.66 9.27
C MET A 473 -17.46 9.95 10.74
N HIS A 474 -17.38 11.22 11.15
CA HIS A 474 -17.25 11.56 12.57
C HIS A 474 -18.44 10.98 13.35
N LEU A 475 -19.68 11.18 12.88
CA LEU A 475 -20.85 10.58 13.54
C LEU A 475 -20.78 9.04 13.54
N ALA A 476 -20.32 8.41 12.48
CA ALA A 476 -20.19 6.95 12.44
C ALA A 476 -19.23 6.41 13.50
N PHE A 477 -18.09 7.07 13.76
CA PHE A 477 -17.19 6.70 14.85
C PHE A 477 -17.87 6.82 16.22
N ARG A 478 -18.59 7.91 16.46
CA ARG A 478 -19.34 8.12 17.71
C ARG A 478 -20.44 7.05 17.88
N LEU A 479 -21.16 6.74 16.82
CA LEU A 479 -22.19 5.72 16.84
C LEU A 479 -21.60 4.32 17.04
N ALA A 480 -20.46 4.02 16.43
CA ALA A 480 -19.73 2.76 16.64
C ALA A 480 -19.33 2.59 18.10
N GLU A 481 -18.94 3.66 18.79
CA GLU A 481 -18.64 3.61 20.23
C GLU A 481 -19.91 3.33 21.07
N ILE A 482 -21.05 3.97 20.75
CA ILE A 482 -22.34 3.66 21.39
C ILE A 482 -22.70 2.18 21.19
N ILE A 483 -22.51 1.65 19.98
CA ILE A 483 -22.79 0.26 19.65
C ILE A 483 -21.86 -0.70 20.41
N GLY A 484 -20.56 -0.38 20.49
CA GLY A 484 -19.61 -1.17 21.28
C GLY A 484 -20.04 -1.26 22.76
N ASP A 485 -20.50 -0.15 23.35
CA ASP A 485 -21.01 -0.18 24.73
C ASP A 485 -22.33 -0.98 24.86
N LEU A 486 -23.19 -0.94 23.84
CA LEU A 486 -24.40 -1.76 23.79
C LEU A 486 -24.08 -3.25 23.71
N GLU A 487 -23.07 -3.64 22.94
CA GLU A 487 -22.58 -5.03 22.85
C GLU A 487 -22.00 -5.50 24.18
N VAL A 488 -21.19 -4.66 24.84
CA VAL A 488 -20.68 -4.93 26.20
C VAL A 488 -21.82 -5.09 27.21
N ALA A 489 -22.89 -4.30 27.06
CA ALA A 489 -24.11 -4.41 27.86
C ALA A 489 -25.03 -5.57 27.45
N ALA A 490 -24.61 -6.42 26.50
CA ALA A 490 -25.39 -7.54 25.94
C ALA A 490 -26.79 -7.10 25.43
N ALA A 491 -26.86 -5.94 24.77
CA ALA A 491 -28.10 -5.46 24.17
C ALA A 491 -28.60 -6.42 23.07
N PRO A 492 -29.93 -6.53 22.87
CA PRO A 492 -30.47 -7.33 21.78
C PRO A 492 -29.99 -6.81 20.41
N GLN A 493 -29.60 -7.71 19.52
CA GLN A 493 -29.12 -7.38 18.17
C GLN A 493 -30.12 -6.53 17.36
N GLU A 494 -31.42 -6.76 17.55
CA GLU A 494 -32.48 -5.94 16.94
C GLU A 494 -32.36 -4.45 17.29
N ARG A 495 -31.90 -4.12 18.50
CA ARG A 495 -31.69 -2.73 18.94
C ARG A 495 -30.54 -2.09 18.16
N ILE A 496 -29.40 -2.78 18.10
CA ILE A 496 -28.22 -2.33 17.39
C ILE A 496 -28.56 -2.13 15.90
N HIS A 497 -29.27 -3.09 15.31
CA HIS A 497 -29.71 -3.02 13.93
C HIS A 497 -30.66 -1.85 13.67
N SER A 498 -31.65 -1.62 14.55
CA SER A 498 -32.58 -0.49 14.42
C SER A 498 -31.87 0.86 14.49
N LEU A 499 -30.86 0.98 15.36
CA LEU A 499 -30.08 2.20 15.50
C LEU A 499 -29.19 2.46 14.28
N ASN A 500 -28.49 1.44 13.78
CA ASN A 500 -27.73 1.53 12.53
C ASN A 500 -28.62 1.85 11.34
N GLN A 501 -29.79 1.22 11.23
CA GLN A 501 -30.75 1.49 10.16
C GLN A 501 -31.22 2.95 10.20
N ALA A 502 -31.58 3.46 11.37
CA ALA A 502 -32.02 4.86 11.49
C ALA A 502 -30.88 5.85 11.15
N PHE A 503 -29.63 5.51 11.48
CA PHE A 503 -28.47 6.31 11.09
C PHE A 503 -28.21 6.26 9.57
N ARG A 504 -28.35 5.08 8.96
CA ARG A 504 -28.26 4.93 7.50
C ARG A 504 -29.33 5.76 6.80
N GLU A 505 -30.59 5.66 7.24
CA GLU A 505 -31.71 6.44 6.71
C GLU A 505 -31.46 7.95 6.85
N TYR A 506 -30.93 8.41 7.98
CA TYR A 506 -30.50 9.81 8.15
C TYR A 506 -29.45 10.21 7.10
N ARG A 507 -28.39 9.43 6.98
CA ARG A 507 -27.26 9.71 6.09
C ARG A 507 -27.66 9.74 4.60
N GLU A 508 -28.52 8.81 4.19
CA GLU A 508 -28.95 8.62 2.80
C GLU A 508 -30.16 9.50 2.43
N SER A 509 -30.82 10.12 3.40
CA SER A 509 -32.00 10.96 3.15
C SER A 509 -31.69 12.22 2.35
N GLU A 510 -32.54 12.49 1.36
CA GLU A 510 -32.57 13.76 0.64
C GLU A 510 -33.04 14.90 1.55
N ALA A 511 -32.77 16.16 1.16
CA ALA A 511 -33.11 17.34 1.95
C ALA A 511 -34.60 17.42 2.35
N ALA A 512 -35.51 16.92 1.52
CA ALA A 512 -36.95 16.91 1.80
C ALA A 512 -37.35 15.90 2.90
N GLU A 513 -36.60 14.81 3.05
CA GLU A 513 -36.88 13.70 3.98
C GLU A 513 -35.97 13.74 5.22
N ARG A 514 -34.90 14.53 5.18
CA ARG A 514 -33.87 14.60 6.22
C ARG A 514 -34.40 14.92 7.60
N GLN A 515 -35.32 15.87 7.72
CA GLN A 515 -35.91 16.22 9.01
C GLN A 515 -36.67 15.04 9.64
N THR A 516 -37.33 14.21 8.82
CA THR A 516 -38.03 13.00 9.29
C THR A 516 -37.04 11.94 9.73
N ALA A 517 -35.95 11.74 8.97
CA ALA A 517 -34.91 10.79 9.31
C ALA A 517 -34.15 11.18 10.60
N VAL A 518 -33.84 12.47 10.79
CA VAL A 518 -33.28 13.01 12.05
C VAL A 518 -34.19 12.72 13.24
N GLN A 519 -35.50 12.91 13.09
CA GLN A 519 -36.47 12.61 14.15
C GLN A 519 -36.53 11.12 14.46
N ALA A 520 -36.48 10.26 13.45
CA ALA A 520 -36.48 8.80 13.63
C ALA A 520 -35.21 8.33 14.37
N LEU A 521 -34.03 8.81 13.96
CA LEU A 521 -32.76 8.53 14.63
C LEU A 521 -32.77 9.03 16.08
N GLY A 522 -33.25 10.26 16.32
CA GLY A 522 -33.38 10.81 17.66
C GLY A 522 -34.31 10.00 18.57
N GLN A 523 -35.41 9.46 18.04
CA GLN A 523 -36.28 8.56 18.81
C GLN A 523 -35.57 7.25 19.20
N GLN A 524 -34.78 6.66 18.30
CA GLN A 524 -34.00 5.46 18.61
C GLN A 524 -32.93 5.74 19.66
N LEU A 525 -32.26 6.88 19.57
CA LEU A 525 -31.26 7.34 20.53
C LEU A 525 -31.86 7.56 21.93
N VAL A 526 -32.99 8.27 22.03
CA VAL A 526 -33.70 8.47 23.30
C VAL A 526 -34.14 7.13 23.89
N ALA A 527 -34.75 6.25 23.10
CA ALA A 527 -35.15 4.92 23.56
C ALA A 527 -33.95 4.06 24.00
N THR A 528 -32.77 4.29 23.43
CA THR A 528 -31.51 3.65 23.84
C THR A 528 -31.04 4.19 25.19
N ALA A 529 -30.99 5.51 25.38
CA ALA A 529 -30.58 6.13 26.64
C ALA A 529 -31.54 5.82 27.81
N GLU A 530 -32.85 5.72 27.56
CA GLU A 530 -33.83 5.32 28.58
C GLU A 530 -33.59 3.89 29.09
N ARG A 531 -33.15 3.00 28.19
CA ARG A 531 -32.88 1.59 28.51
C ARG A 531 -31.48 1.38 29.09
N TYR A 532 -30.52 2.20 28.68
CA TYR A 532 -29.10 2.14 29.05
C TYR A 532 -28.64 3.51 29.57
N PRO A 533 -28.97 3.88 30.82
CA PRO A 533 -28.72 5.22 31.36
C PRO A 533 -27.25 5.64 31.36
N GLN A 534 -26.33 4.68 31.39
CA GLN A 534 -24.89 4.93 31.29
C GLN A 534 -24.48 5.54 29.94
N LEU A 535 -25.32 5.41 28.89
CA LEU A 535 -25.08 5.99 27.56
C LEU A 535 -25.68 7.38 27.38
N LEU A 536 -26.37 7.92 28.40
CA LEU A 536 -27.12 9.16 28.28
C LEU A 536 -26.24 10.33 27.83
N SER A 537 -25.03 10.47 28.39
CA SER A 537 -24.10 11.53 28.01
C SER A 537 -23.67 11.43 26.54
N LYS A 538 -23.24 10.25 26.09
CA LYS A 538 -22.87 9.97 24.68
C LYS A 538 -24.03 10.21 23.72
N VAL A 539 -25.22 9.75 24.08
CA VAL A 539 -26.42 9.92 23.26
C VAL A 539 -26.83 11.39 23.12
N VAL A 540 -26.81 12.15 24.22
CA VAL A 540 -27.15 13.58 24.20
C VAL A 540 -26.13 14.37 23.37
N ASP A 541 -24.84 14.08 23.55
CA ASP A 541 -23.79 14.72 22.76
C ASP A 541 -23.91 14.38 21.27
N PHE A 542 -24.10 13.11 20.93
CA PHE A 542 -24.33 12.65 19.56
C PHE A 542 -25.53 13.32 18.89
N GLN A 543 -26.66 13.42 19.61
CA GLN A 543 -27.84 14.14 19.12
C GLN A 543 -27.55 15.63 18.93
N SER A 544 -26.80 16.26 19.84
CA SER A 544 -26.42 17.67 19.71
C SER A 544 -25.57 17.90 18.45
N GLN A 545 -24.64 17.00 18.14
CA GLN A 545 -23.83 17.08 16.92
C GLN A 545 -24.67 16.95 15.64
N ILE A 546 -25.68 16.08 15.63
CA ILE A 546 -26.65 15.99 14.52
C ILE A 546 -27.42 17.30 14.40
N ASP A 547 -28.00 17.79 15.50
CA ASP A 547 -28.79 19.02 15.52
C ASP A 547 -27.97 20.24 15.05
N GLU A 548 -26.70 20.32 15.44
CA GLU A 548 -25.81 21.41 15.04
C GLU A 548 -25.53 21.42 13.54
N ARG A 549 -25.37 20.23 12.93
CA ARG A 549 -25.19 20.11 11.48
C ARG A 549 -26.42 20.49 10.69
N GLU A 550 -27.60 20.13 11.19
CA GLU A 550 -28.87 20.55 10.56
C GLU A 550 -29.16 22.05 10.75
N ARG A 551 -28.52 22.70 11.75
CA ARG A 551 -28.59 24.17 11.93
C ARG A 551 -27.58 24.93 11.08
N GLY A 552 -26.48 24.30 10.67
CA GLY A 552 -25.49 24.90 9.81
C GLY A 552 -26.15 25.42 8.52
N PRO A 553 -25.68 26.54 7.94
CA PRO A 553 -26.17 26.92 6.62
C PRO A 553 -25.95 25.72 5.71
N ILE A 554 -27.03 25.17 5.14
CA ILE A 554 -26.97 24.21 4.04
C ILE A 554 -26.11 24.93 3.01
N ALA A 555 -24.80 24.64 2.99
CA ALA A 555 -23.92 25.13 1.96
C ALA A 555 -24.61 24.65 0.70
N SER A 556 -25.11 25.60 -0.09
CA SER A 556 -25.77 25.34 -1.35
C SER A 556 -24.74 24.66 -2.23
N HIS A 557 -24.61 23.34 -2.08
CA HIS A 557 -24.10 22.45 -3.08
C HIS A 557 -25.14 22.50 -4.19
N ILE A 558 -24.97 23.52 -5.03
CA ILE A 558 -25.42 23.51 -6.39
C ILE A 558 -24.70 22.31 -7.00
N VAL A 559 -25.38 21.16 -6.95
CA VAL A 559 -25.22 20.14 -7.98
C VAL A 559 -25.82 20.82 -9.21
N ASP A 560 -24.96 21.48 -9.99
CA ASP A 560 -25.32 21.81 -11.37
C ASP A 560 -25.45 20.45 -12.06
N ASP A 561 -26.70 20.00 -12.21
CA ASP A 561 -27.10 19.06 -13.26
C ASP A 561 -26.76 19.70 -14.61
N ASP A 562 -25.51 19.62 -15.04
CA ASP A 562 -25.16 19.77 -16.44
C ASP A 562 -25.10 18.38 -17.08
N GLU A 563 -26.23 17.98 -17.65
CA GLU A 563 -26.28 17.06 -18.78
C GLU A 563 -25.36 17.60 -19.89
N HIS A 564 -24.22 16.94 -20.16
CA HIS A 564 -23.68 16.74 -21.52
C HIS A 564 -22.68 15.59 -21.57
#